data_AF-A0A2S6I9L4-F1
#
_entry.id   AF-A0A2S6I9L4-F1
#
_cell.length_a   1.000
_cell.length_b   1.000
_cell.length_c   1.000
_cell.angle_alpha   90.00
_cell.angle_beta   90.00
_cell.angle_gamma   90.00
#
_symmetry.space_group_name_H-M   'P 1'
#
loop_
_entity.id
_entity.type
_entity.pdbx_description
1 polymer ?
#
loop_
_entity_poly.entity_id
_entity_poly.type
_entity_poly.pdbx_seq_one_letter_code
_entity_poly.pdbx_strand_id
1 'polypeptide(L)'
;MLGKEVICVDAKRIPAEIPNHPAEGKVYTVRKTFKNENGRWGIYLTEIVNPAIMCTAAWGRYKFEPNFAEWRFTDLLGQPLDVEAALREELETVEVEVDKKQGA
;
A
#
# COMPACT_ATOMS: atom_id res chain seq x y z
N MET A 1 -1.16 3.46 -8.40
CA MET A 1 -0.53 2.51 -7.49
C MET A 1 -1.19 1.13 -7.45
N LEU A 2 -2.50 0.99 -7.64
CA LEU A 2 -3.20 -0.29 -7.42
C LEU A 2 -2.83 -1.31 -8.51
N GLY A 3 -2.62 -2.57 -8.11
CA GLY A 3 -2.20 -3.65 -9.01
C GLY A 3 -0.73 -3.61 -9.44
N LYS A 4 0.04 -2.59 -9.04
CA LYS A 4 1.49 -2.53 -9.34
C LYS A 4 2.26 -3.56 -8.51
N GLU A 5 3.28 -4.15 -9.13
CA GLU A 5 4.24 -5.03 -8.46
C GLU A 5 5.31 -4.22 -7.73
N VAL A 6 5.68 -4.66 -6.53
CA VAL A 6 6.67 -4.04 -5.66
C VAL A 6 7.57 -5.09 -5.02
N ILE A 7 8.82 -4.74 -4.72
CA ILE A 7 9.78 -5.62 -4.05
C ILE A 7 9.93 -5.16 -2.61
N CYS A 8 9.82 -6.06 -1.63
CA CYS A 8 10.14 -5.72 -0.25
C CYS A 8 11.66 -5.60 -0.06
N VAL A 9 12.15 -4.45 0.39
CA VAL A 9 13.56 -4.17 0.65
C VAL A 9 13.89 -4.04 2.14
N ASP A 10 12.87 -3.95 3.00
CA ASP A 10 13.04 -3.97 4.46
C ASP A 10 11.90 -4.75 5.14
N ALA A 11 12.22 -5.97 5.58
CA ALA A 11 11.34 -6.84 6.36
C ALA A 11 11.62 -6.79 7.88
N LYS A 12 12.44 -5.85 8.35
CA LYS A 12 12.94 -5.80 9.74
C LYS A 12 12.00 -5.02 10.64
N ARG A 13 12.02 -5.35 11.94
CA ARG A 13 11.30 -4.64 13.01
C ARG A 13 9.79 -4.52 12.74
N ILE A 14 9.20 -5.53 12.12
CA ILE A 14 7.74 -5.63 12.01
C ILE A 14 7.22 -6.17 13.35
N PRO A 15 6.21 -5.51 13.97
CA PRO A 15 5.69 -5.95 15.26
C PRO A 15 5.21 -7.40 15.25
N ALA A 16 5.49 -8.14 16.31
CA ALA A 16 5.21 -9.59 16.38
C ALA A 16 3.72 -9.93 16.43
N GLU A 17 2.86 -8.96 16.73
CA GLU A 17 1.41 -9.08 16.68
C GLU A 17 0.85 -9.14 15.25
N ILE A 18 1.64 -8.77 14.22
CA ILE A 18 1.24 -8.94 12.83
C ILE A 18 1.57 -10.38 12.42
N PRO A 19 0.60 -11.20 11.99
CA PRO A 19 0.84 -12.63 11.81
C PRO A 19 1.58 -12.96 10.51
N ASN A 20 1.33 -12.22 9.43
CA ASN A 20 1.99 -12.44 8.15
C ASN A 20 2.82 -11.21 7.76
N HIS A 21 4.11 -11.44 7.49
CA HIS A 21 5.08 -10.40 7.16
C HIS A 21 5.55 -10.53 5.71
N PRO A 22 5.87 -9.41 5.03
CA PRO A 22 6.61 -9.46 3.79
C PRO A 22 8.02 -9.99 4.04
N ALA A 23 8.55 -10.71 3.06
CA ALA A 23 9.89 -11.25 3.04
C ALA A 23 10.78 -10.36 2.15
N GLU A 24 11.97 -10.02 2.64
CA GLU A 24 12.94 -9.22 1.91
C GLU A 24 13.31 -9.91 0.57
N GLY A 25 13.37 -9.14 -0.51
CA GLY A 25 13.63 -9.60 -1.87
C GLY A 25 12.42 -10.22 -2.59
N LYS A 26 11.28 -10.42 -1.93
CA LYS A 26 10.08 -10.99 -2.56
C LYS A 26 9.24 -9.90 -3.26
N VAL A 27 8.68 -10.26 -4.41
CA VAL A 27 7.72 -9.45 -5.18
C VAL A 27 6.31 -9.64 -4.62
N TYR A 28 5.57 -8.54 -4.55
CA TYR A 28 4.20 -8.45 -4.08
C TYR A 28 3.36 -7.54 -4.97
N THR A 29 2.04 -7.72 -4.95
CA THR A 29 1.09 -6.90 -5.70
C THR A 29 0.36 -5.95 -4.75
N VAL A 30 0.33 -4.66 -5.08
CA VAL A 30 -0.38 -3.66 -4.26
C VAL A 30 -1.89 -3.81 -4.44
N ARG A 31 -2.59 -4.22 -3.38
CA ARG A 31 -4.05 -4.37 -3.36
C ARG A 31 -4.77 -3.05 -3.05
N LYS A 32 -4.21 -2.28 -2.12
CA LYS A 32 -4.78 -1.02 -1.61
C LYS A 32 -3.69 -0.17 -0.99
N THR A 33 -3.88 1.15 -1.02
CA THR A 33 -3.06 2.10 -0.27
C THR A 33 -3.91 2.87 0.74
N PHE A 34 -3.26 3.40 1.78
CA PHE A 34 -3.90 4.20 2.83
C PHE A 34 -2.93 5.29 3.29
N LYS A 35 -3.35 6.57 3.22
CA LYS A 35 -2.62 7.69 3.82
C LYS A 35 -3.08 7.87 5.25
N ASN A 36 -2.17 7.77 6.20
CA ASN A 36 -2.50 8.05 7.60
C ASN A 36 -2.52 9.56 7.89
N GLU A 37 -2.96 9.93 9.08
CA GLU A 37 -3.09 11.33 9.52
C GLU A 37 -1.75 12.08 9.55
N ASN A 38 -0.63 11.37 9.65
CA ASN A 38 0.72 11.93 9.58
C ASN A 38 1.25 12.05 8.14
N GLY A 39 0.38 11.84 7.14
CA GLY A 39 0.72 11.93 5.72
C GLY A 39 1.55 10.76 5.18
N ARG A 40 1.80 9.71 5.97
CA ARG A 40 2.57 8.53 5.53
C ARG A 40 1.68 7.49 4.89
N TRP A 41 2.18 6.83 3.85
CA TRP A 41 1.44 5.79 3.15
C TRP A 41 1.72 4.40 3.71
N GLY A 42 0.63 3.65 3.89
CA GLY A 42 0.61 2.21 4.10
C GLY A 42 0.11 1.49 2.86
N ILE A 43 0.69 0.32 2.60
CA ILE A 43 0.42 -0.55 1.47
C ILE A 43 -0.15 -1.87 1.98
N TYR A 44 -1.26 -2.29 1.36
CA TYR A 44 -1.84 -3.61 1.50
C TYR A 44 -1.40 -4.46 0.30
N LEU A 45 -1.01 -5.70 0.54
CA LEU A 45 -0.47 -6.60 -0.48
C LEU A 45 -1.47 -7.72 -0.76
N THR A 46 -1.63 -8.12 -2.02
CA THR A 46 -2.56 -9.19 -2.41
C THR A 46 -2.17 -10.53 -1.79
N GLU A 47 -0.87 -10.81 -1.72
CA GLU A 47 -0.32 -12.07 -1.21
C GLU A 47 -0.30 -12.12 0.32
N ILE A 48 -0.58 -11.01 1.01
CA ILE A 48 -0.60 -10.91 2.46
C ILE A 48 -1.92 -10.33 2.93
N VAL A 49 -2.79 -11.23 3.40
CA VAL A 49 -4.04 -10.85 4.07
C VAL A 49 -3.89 -11.12 5.56
N ASN A 50 -3.93 -10.05 6.36
CA ASN A 50 -3.82 -10.15 7.81
C ASN A 50 -5.21 -10.06 8.45
N PRO A 51 -5.50 -10.87 9.50
CA PRO A 51 -6.68 -10.64 10.32
C PRO A 51 -6.62 -9.27 10.98
N ALA A 52 -7.78 -8.67 11.22
CA ALA A 52 -7.85 -7.38 11.88
C ALA A 52 -7.35 -7.48 13.33
N ILE A 53 -6.39 -6.64 13.70
CA ILE A 53 -5.84 -6.57 15.06
C ILE A 53 -6.40 -5.36 15.81
N MET A 54 -6.42 -5.44 17.14
CA MET A 54 -6.84 -4.33 17.99
C MET A 54 -5.67 -3.39 18.24
N CYS A 55 -5.84 -2.11 17.89
CA CYS A 55 -4.85 -1.08 18.14
C CYS A 55 -5.42 0.05 18.99
N THR A 56 -4.51 0.72 19.68
CA THR A 56 -4.83 1.80 20.62
C THR A 56 -4.22 3.08 20.10
N ALA A 57 -5.05 4.10 19.87
CA ALA A 57 -4.63 5.46 19.56
C ALA A 57 -5.17 6.44 20.61
N ALA A 58 -4.78 7.71 20.51
CA ALA A 58 -5.20 8.76 21.45
C ALA A 58 -6.73 8.90 21.56
N TRP A 59 -7.46 8.60 20.48
CA TRP A 59 -8.93 8.70 20.41
C TRP A 59 -9.67 7.38 20.72
N GLY A 60 -8.96 6.32 21.14
CA GLY A 60 -9.57 5.07 21.56
C GLY A 60 -9.00 3.82 20.90
N ARG A 61 -9.72 2.70 21.07
CA ARG A 61 -9.33 1.38 20.52
C ARG A 61 -10.11 1.11 19.25
N TYR A 62 -9.43 0.71 18.19
CA TYR A 62 -10.03 0.36 16.91
C TYR A 62 -9.39 -0.89 16.33
N LYS A 63 -10.15 -1.61 15.49
CA LYS A 63 -9.63 -2.76 14.75
C LYS A 63 -9.26 -2.34 13.33
N PHE A 64 -8.13 -2.80 12.83
CA PHE A 64 -7.78 -2.64 11.42
C PHE A 64 -6.96 -3.82 10.91
N GLU A 65 -7.02 -4.07 9.59
CA GLU A 65 -6.10 -4.99 8.91
C GLU A 65 -4.71 -4.32 8.82
N PRO A 66 -3.66 -4.94 9.40
CA PRO A 66 -2.29 -4.45 9.27
C PRO A 66 -1.89 -4.17 7.84
N ASN A 67 -1.24 -3.02 7.64
CA ASN A 67 -0.59 -2.64 6.38
C ASN A 67 0.88 -2.34 6.64
N PHE A 68 1.66 -2.21 5.57
CA PHE A 68 3.10 -2.02 5.65
C PHE A 68 3.47 -0.64 5.10
N ALA A 69 4.39 0.05 5.77
CA ALA A 69 4.81 1.36 5.33
C ALA A 69 5.46 1.30 3.93
N GLU A 70 5.16 2.26 3.07
CA GLU A 70 5.59 2.25 1.66
C GLU A 70 7.11 2.15 1.48
N TRP A 71 7.89 2.79 2.36
CA TRP A 71 9.34 2.85 2.29
C TRP A 71 10.03 1.49 2.46
N ARG A 72 9.28 0.46 2.89
CA ARG A 72 9.77 -0.93 2.95
C ARG A 72 9.81 -1.58 1.58
N PHE A 73 9.34 -0.91 0.54
CA PHE A 73 9.21 -1.44 -0.79
C PHE A 73 9.81 -0.50 -1.83
N THR A 74 10.25 -1.09 -2.93
CA THR A 74 10.65 -0.40 -4.16
C THR A 74 9.82 -0.90 -5.33
N ASP A 75 9.87 -0.20 -6.45
CA ASP A 75 9.44 -0.77 -7.72
C ASP A 75 10.39 -1.91 -8.17
N LEU A 76 10.08 -2.51 -9.33
CA LEU A 76 10.88 -3.58 -9.91
C LEU A 76 12.28 -3.14 -10.38
N LEU A 77 12.52 -1.82 -10.50
CA LEU A 77 13.80 -1.22 -10.85
C LEU A 77 14.60 -0.79 -9.60
N GLY A 78 14.10 -1.10 -8.40
CA GLY A 78 14.73 -0.75 -7.14
C GLY A 78 14.57 0.72 -6.76
N GLN A 79 13.68 1.48 -7.41
CA GLN A 79 13.42 2.86 -7.06
C GLN A 79 12.42 2.96 -5.91
N PRO A 80 12.58 3.95 -5.00
CA PRO A 80 11.58 4.23 -3.97
C PRO A 80 10.21 4.47 -4.58
N LEU A 81 9.17 4.01 -3.89
CA LEU A 81 7.80 4.23 -4.34
C LEU A 81 7.39 5.70 -4.15
N ASP A 82 6.81 6.29 -5.18
CA ASP A 82 6.05 7.54 -5.09
C ASP A 82 4.56 7.23 -5.20
N VAL A 83 3.95 6.87 -4.08
CA VAL A 83 2.54 6.46 -4.03
C VAL A 83 1.61 7.60 -4.44
N GLU A 84 1.96 8.84 -4.12
CA GLU A 84 1.11 10.01 -4.40
C GLU A 84 1.09 10.34 -5.88
N ALA A 85 2.26 10.38 -6.54
CA ALA A 85 2.33 10.54 -7.99
C ALA A 85 1.62 9.38 -8.69
N ALA A 86 1.86 8.14 -8.26
CA ALA A 86 1.27 6.96 -8.87
C ALA A 86 -0.26 6.85 -8.72
N LEU A 87 -0.86 7.52 -7.73
CA LEU A 87 -2.32 7.61 -7.59
C LEU A 87 -2.89 8.77 -8.42
N ARG A 88 -2.16 9.88 -8.54
CA ARG A 88 -2.56 11.02 -9.37
C ARG A 88 -2.64 10.63 -10.85
N GLU A 89 -1.62 9.96 -11.37
CA GLU A 89 -1.60 9.47 -12.75
C GLU A 89 -2.80 8.55 -13.05
N GLU A 90 -3.16 7.68 -12.09
CA GLU A 90 -4.33 6.80 -12.24
C GLU A 90 -5.63 7.58 -12.36
N LEU A 91 -5.82 8.62 -11.54
CA LEU A 91 -7.02 9.46 -11.61
C LEU A 91 -7.12 10.19 -12.97
N GLU A 92 -6.01 10.76 -13.45
CA GLU A 92 -5.97 11.44 -14.75
C GLU A 92 -6.30 10.49 -15.91
N THR A 93 -5.81 9.24 -15.88
CA THR A 93 -6.15 8.24 -16.91
C THR A 93 -7.62 7.83 -16.89
N VAL A 94 -8.22 7.69 -15.70
CA VAL A 94 -9.64 7.35 -15.56
C VAL A 94 -10.52 8.48 -16.11
N GLU A 95 -10.18 9.75 -15.82
CA GLU A 95 -10.92 10.91 -16.34
C GLU A 95 -10.90 10.94 -17.87
N VAL A 96 -9.73 10.74 -18.50
CA VAL A 96 -9.59 10.69 -19.97
C VAL A 96 -10.39 9.55 -20.61
N GLU A 97 -10.48 8.39 -19.97
CA GLU A 97 -11.28 7.28 -20.48
C GLU A 97 -12.79 7.50 -20.35
N VAL A 98 -13.24 8.15 -19.28
CA VAL A 98 -14.65 8.51 -19.08
C VAL A 98 -15.10 9.51 -20.14
N ASP A 99 -14.30 10.54 -20.41
CA ASP A 99 -14.61 11.55 -21.43
C ASP A 99 -14.73 10.95 -22.83
N LYS A 100 -13.84 10.00 -23.20
CA LYS A 100 -13.92 9.29 -24.49
C LYS A 100 -15.18 8.44 -24.65
N LYS A 101 -15.75 7.93 -23.55
CA LYS A 101 -16.97 7.09 -23.58
C LYS A 101 -18.26 7.91 -23.58
N GLN A 102 -18.24 9.15 -23.10
CA GLN A 102 -19.41 10.04 -23.10
C GLN A 102 -19.56 10.85 -24.40
N GLY A 103 -18.52 10.90 -25.24
CA GLY A 103 -18.52 11.58 -26.53
C GLY A 103 -18.73 10.68 -27.77
N ALA A 104 -19.16 9.42 -27.59
CA ALA A 104 -19.36 8.43 -28.66
C ALA A 104 -20.84 8.06 -28.84
#